data_AF-A0A2S9GHP1-F1
#
_entry.id   AF-A0A2S9GHP1-F1
#
_cell.length_a   1.000
_cell.length_b   1.000
_cell.length_c   1.000
_cell.angle_alpha   90.00
_cell.angle_beta   90.00
_cell.angle_gamma   90.00
#
_symmetry.space_group_name_H-M   'P 1'
#
loop_
_entity.id
_entity.type
_entity.pdbx_description
1 polymer ?
#
loop_
_entity_poly.entity_id
_entity_poly.type
_entity_poly.pdbx_seq_one_letter_code
_entity_poly.pdbx_strand_id
1 'polypeptide(L)'
;TIQPDGTPQNSPVGFTYNEQLGTIDVGGYEMAKSRKFRNVAGNAKVAFVVDDITSRDPWRVRCLEIRGTAMQAEADGRAIIRITP
;
A
#
# COMPACT_ATOMS: atom_id res chain seq x y z
N THR A 1 -6.10 -3.61 3.36
CA THR A 1 -6.17 -3.24 4.80
C THR A 1 -7.39 -3.90 5.41
N ILE A 2 -7.54 -3.88 6.74
CA ILE A 2 -8.61 -4.60 7.44
C ILE A 2 -9.41 -3.60 8.28
N GLN A 3 -10.74 -3.62 8.17
CA GLN A 3 -11.64 -2.80 8.98
C GLN A 3 -11.73 -3.32 10.43
N PRO A 4 -12.25 -2.53 11.39
CA PRO A 4 -12.34 -2.96 12.80
C PRO A 4 -13.15 -4.24 13.02
N ASP A 5 -14.11 -4.54 12.14
CA ASP A 5 -14.92 -5.76 12.16
C ASP A 5 -14.24 -6.96 11.49
N GLY A 6 -13.00 -6.80 11.01
CA GLY A 6 -12.27 -7.83 10.28
C GLY A 6 -12.53 -7.83 8.77
N THR A 7 -13.43 -6.99 8.25
CA THR A 7 -13.74 -6.94 6.81
C THR A 7 -12.52 -6.47 6.00
N PRO A 8 -12.04 -7.25 5.02
CA PRO A 8 -10.96 -6.81 4.14
C PRO A 8 -11.37 -5.63 3.26
N GLN A 9 -10.46 -4.68 3.07
CA GLN A 9 -10.61 -3.59 2.13
C GLN A 9 -9.43 -3.59 1.14
N ASN A 10 -9.76 -3.66 -0.14
CA ASN A 10 -8.84 -3.39 -1.24
C ASN A 10 -9.08 -1.98 -1.82
N SER A 11 -8.03 -1.30 -2.26
CA SER A 11 -8.14 0.03 -2.88
C SER A 11 -6.94 0.27 -3.80
N PRO A 12 -7.13 0.82 -5.01
CA PRO A 12 -6.01 1.26 -5.84
C PRO A 12 -5.27 2.40 -5.16
N VAL A 13 -3.94 2.44 -5.31
CA VAL A 13 -3.08 3.42 -4.66
C VAL A 13 -1.94 3.86 -5.56
N GLY A 14 -1.42 5.07 -5.32
CA GLY A 14 -0.07 5.43 -5.76
C GLY A 14 0.95 4.93 -4.73
N PHE A 15 2.13 4.54 -5.19
CA PHE A 15 3.18 4.06 -4.30
C PHE A 15 4.57 4.45 -4.81
N THR A 16 5.55 4.41 -3.91
CA THR A 16 6.97 4.55 -4.23
C THR A 16 7.77 3.62 -3.32
N TYR A 17 8.84 3.02 -3.86
CA TYR A 17 9.79 2.27 -3.03
C TYR A 17 10.79 3.23 -2.39
N ASN A 18 10.89 3.16 -1.07
CA ASN A 18 11.84 3.93 -0.27
C ASN A 18 13.04 3.02 0.02
N GLU A 19 14.09 3.17 -0.78
CA GLU A 19 15.29 2.32 -0.70
C GLU A 19 16.03 2.49 0.62
N GLN A 20 16.08 3.70 1.18
CA GLN A 20 16.78 4.00 2.42
C GLN A 20 16.18 3.27 3.62
N LEU A 21 14.86 3.08 3.61
CA LEU A 21 14.14 2.38 4.68
C LEU A 21 13.79 0.94 4.33
N GLY A 22 13.95 0.53 3.07
CA GLY A 22 13.45 -0.74 2.57
C GLY A 22 11.92 -0.86 2.62
N THR A 23 11.20 0.27 2.56
CA THR A 23 9.74 0.31 2.72
C THR A 23 9.02 0.68 1.42
N ILE A 24 7.71 0.45 1.41
CA ILE A 24 6.83 0.95 0.35
C ILE A 24 5.97 2.06 0.95
N ASP A 25 6.09 3.26 0.39
CA ASP A 25 5.33 4.42 0.82
C ASP A 25 4.13 4.59 -0.10
N VAL A 26 2.93 4.48 0.49
CA VAL A 26 1.63 4.52 -0.19
C VAL A 26 1.01 5.90 0.01
N GLY A 27 0.86 6.61 -1.10
CA GLY A 27 0.31 7.97 -1.18
C GLY A 27 -1.04 8.04 -1.91
N GLY A 28 -1.63 9.23 -1.95
CA GLY A 28 -2.91 9.47 -2.66
C GLY A 28 -3.68 10.68 -2.15
N TYR A 29 -4.81 10.95 -2.80
CA TYR A 29 -5.70 12.07 -2.49
C TYR A 29 -6.26 11.98 -1.06
N GLU A 30 -6.14 13.08 -0.30
CA GLU A 30 -6.61 13.21 1.09
C GLU A 30 -6.35 11.98 1.97
N MET A 31 -5.10 11.48 1.96
CA MET A 31 -4.74 10.20 2.58
C MET A 31 -5.20 10.06 4.04
N ALA A 32 -4.99 11.09 4.86
CA ALA A 32 -5.41 11.11 6.27
C ALA A 32 -6.91 10.91 6.48
N LYS A 33 -7.74 11.33 5.50
CA LYS A 33 -9.21 11.14 5.53
C LYS A 33 -9.65 9.79 4.97
N SER A 34 -8.75 8.99 4.41
CA SER A 34 -9.10 7.71 3.77
C SER A 34 -9.33 6.58 4.78
N ARG A 35 -10.22 5.64 4.43
CA ARG A 35 -10.47 4.44 5.26
C ARG A 35 -9.21 3.61 5.46
N LYS A 36 -8.43 3.37 4.40
CA LYS A 36 -7.19 2.58 4.46
C LYS A 36 -6.18 3.15 5.46
N PHE A 37 -6.09 4.48 5.58
CA PHE A 37 -5.21 5.15 6.53
C PHE A 37 -5.70 4.94 7.97
N ARG A 38 -6.99 5.05 8.25
CA ARG A 38 -7.55 4.72 9.57
C ARG A 38 -7.42 3.25 9.92
N ASN A 39 -7.63 2.36 8.96
CA ASN A 39 -7.54 0.91 9.15
C ASN A 39 -6.16 0.49 9.66
N VAL A 40 -5.07 1.04 9.09
CA VAL A 40 -3.71 0.66 9.50
C VAL A 40 -3.34 1.12 10.92
N ALA A 41 -4.06 2.09 11.50
CA ALA A 41 -3.88 2.44 12.91
C ALA A 41 -4.47 1.40 13.87
N GLY A 42 -5.54 0.71 13.46
CA GLY A 42 -6.16 -0.36 14.25
C GLY A 42 -5.61 -1.76 13.95
N ASN A 43 -5.17 -2.00 12.73
CA ASN A 43 -4.62 -3.28 12.29
C ASN A 43 -3.50 -3.07 11.27
N ALA A 44 -2.26 -3.30 11.69
CA ALA A 44 -1.08 -3.09 10.87
C ALA A 44 -0.92 -4.13 9.74
N LYS A 45 -1.64 -5.26 9.73
CA LYS A 45 -1.44 -6.31 8.72
C LYS A 45 -1.94 -5.84 7.36
N VAL A 46 -1.08 -5.94 6.34
CA VAL A 46 -1.41 -5.57 4.97
C VAL A 46 -0.85 -6.57 3.96
N ALA A 47 -1.49 -6.61 2.79
CA ALA A 47 -0.93 -7.13 1.57
C ALA A 47 -0.90 -5.97 0.55
N PHE A 48 0.20 -5.85 -0.18
CA PHE A 48 0.41 -4.91 -1.27
C PHE A 48 0.68 -5.70 -2.54
N VAL A 49 -0.10 -5.43 -3.59
CA VAL A 49 -0.05 -6.18 -4.85
C VAL A 49 0.23 -5.21 -5.98
N VAL A 50 1.18 -5.58 -6.86
CA VAL A 50 1.47 -4.88 -8.11
C VAL A 50 1.35 -5.89 -9.24
N ASP A 51 0.50 -5.56 -10.21
CA ASP A 51 0.36 -6.31 -11.45
C ASP A 51 0.68 -5.41 -12.64
N ASP A 52 1.41 -5.94 -13.62
CA ASP A 52 1.64 -5.26 -14.88
C ASP A 52 1.62 -6.20 -16.11
N ILE A 53 1.38 -5.60 -17.27
CA ILE A 53 1.47 -6.26 -18.58
C ILE A 53 2.70 -5.71 -19.29
N THR A 54 3.83 -6.40 -19.16
CA THR A 54 5.10 -5.99 -19.79
C THR A 54 5.11 -6.10 -21.31
N SER A 55 4.32 -7.00 -21.89
CA SER A 55 4.15 -7.11 -23.33
C SER A 55 2.78 -7.69 -23.68
N ARG A 56 2.19 -7.18 -24.75
CA ARG A 56 0.95 -7.71 -25.34
C ARG A 56 1.22 -8.64 -26.53
N ASP A 57 2.41 -8.56 -27.11
CA ASP A 57 2.88 -9.46 -28.17
C ASP A 57 4.42 -9.62 -28.09
N PRO A 58 4.93 -10.77 -27.61
CA PRO A 58 4.18 -11.89 -27.05
C PRO A 58 3.54 -11.52 -25.70
N TRP A 59 2.44 -12.18 -25.33
CA TRP A 59 1.77 -11.92 -24.06
C TRP A 59 2.67 -12.23 -22.85
N ARG A 60 2.95 -11.21 -22.01
CA ARG A 60 3.77 -11.33 -20.80
C ARG A 60 3.24 -10.46 -19.66
N VAL A 61 2.89 -11.10 -18.56
CA VAL A 61 2.40 -10.46 -17.32
C VAL A 61 3.38 -10.66 -16.18
N ARG A 62 3.44 -9.72 -15.22
CA ARG A 62 4.15 -9.91 -13.95
C ARG A 62 3.23 -9.53 -12.79
N CYS A 63 3.45 -10.20 -11.67
CA CYS A 63 2.73 -10.00 -10.42
C CYS A 63 3.74 -10.03 -9.27
N LEU A 64 3.53 -9.17 -8.29
CA LEU A 64 4.27 -9.16 -7.02
C LEU A 64 3.28 -8.95 -5.87
N GLU A 65 3.26 -9.88 -4.92
CA GLU A 65 2.60 -9.72 -3.63
C GLU A 65 3.64 -9.53 -2.53
N ILE A 66 3.44 -8.50 -1.70
CA ILE A 66 4.21 -8.24 -0.49
C ILE A 66 3.24 -8.26 0.68
N ARG A 67 3.50 -9.14 1.65
CA ARG A 67 2.78 -9.17 2.93
C ARG A 67 3.69 -8.61 3.99
N GLY A 68 3.14 -7.80 4.89
CA GLY A 68 3.94 -7.21 5.95
C GLY A 68 3.09 -6.38 6.90
N THR A 69 3.72 -5.38 7.50
CA THR A 69 3.06 -4.45 8.42
C THR A 69 3.06 -3.04 7.87
N ALA A 70 2.04 -2.26 8.24
CA ALA A 70 1.90 -0.88 7.82
C ALA A 70 1.61 0.04 9.00
N MET A 71 2.07 1.28 8.88
CA MET A 71 1.77 2.35 9.82
C MET A 71 1.37 3.63 9.10
N GLN A 72 0.66 4.49 9.82
CA GLN A 72 0.50 5.88 9.42
C GLN A 72 1.85 6.59 9.55
N ALA A 73 2.25 7.32 8.52
CA ALA A 73 3.49 8.08 8.51
C ALA A 73 3.32 9.38 7.73
N GLU A 74 4.37 10.20 7.71
CA GLU A 74 4.44 11.38 6.86
C GLU A 74 5.68 11.32 5.96
N ALA A 75 5.54 11.83 4.74
CA ALA A 75 6.62 12.09 3.80
C ALA A 75 6.33 13.42 3.09
N ASP A 76 7.32 14.31 3.05
CA ASP A 76 7.21 15.66 2.45
C ASP A 76 5.98 16.46 2.92
N GLY A 77 5.68 16.38 4.22
CA GLY A 77 4.52 17.05 4.84
C GLY A 77 3.16 16.48 4.42
N ARG A 78 3.13 15.26 3.83
CA ARG A 78 1.91 14.58 3.42
C ARG A 78 1.76 13.27 4.18
N ALA A 79 0.53 13.01 4.63
CA ALA A 79 0.18 11.72 5.21
C ALA A 79 0.33 10.59 4.18
N ILE A 80 0.99 9.51 4.58
CA ILE A 80 1.20 8.29 3.80
C ILE A 80 0.92 7.06 4.66
N ILE A 81 0.76 5.92 4.02
CA ILE A 81 0.86 4.61 4.68
C ILE A 81 2.24 4.06 4.35
N ARG A 82 3.06 3.77 5.35
CA ARG A 82 4.37 3.14 5.16
C ARG A 82 4.26 1.65 5.42
N ILE A 83 4.64 0.83 4.46
CA ILE A 83 4.62 -0.63 4.53
C ILE A 83 6.05 -1.16 4.70
N THR A 84 6.26 -1.99 5.71
CA THR A 84 7.47 -2.79 5.89
C THR A 84 7.14 -4.23 5.48
N PRO A 85 7.82 -4.80 4.46
CA PRO A 85 7.68 -6.20 4.06
C PRO A 85 7.93 -7.17 5.22
#